data_AF-A0A518H7U0-F1
#
_entry.id   AF-A0A518H7U0-F1
#
_cell.length_a   1.000
_cell.length_b   1.000
_cell.length_c   1.000
_cell.angle_alpha   90.00
_cell.angle_beta   90.00
_cell.angle_gamma   90.00
#
_symmetry.space_group_name_H-M   'P 1'
#
loop_
_entity.id
_entity.type
_entity.pdbx_description
1 polymer ?
#
loop_
_entity_poly.entity_id
_entity_poly.type
_entity_poly.pdbx_seq_one_letter_code
_entity_poly.pdbx_strand_id
1 'polypeptide(L)'
;MSREAARNAEPCLRFAPSRVVGLPGASEVVVRPDRLELRSGGRWVVLPFDEMARWPRPARLWRLLSRLGWRPRWLPVGDRDWFHPPRDRFFRFYTDPPLTVFLADEDRGIGYGETLFRRVQDVIGSGGFSTNDLG
;
A
#
# COMPACT_ATOMS: atom_id res chain seq x y z
N MET A 1 -10.09 4.44 28.32
CA MET A 1 -8.80 4.52 27.60
C MET A 1 -9.07 4.38 26.12
N SER A 2 -8.97 5.51 25.41
CA SER A 2 -9.53 5.72 24.08
C SER A 2 -8.91 4.84 23.00
N ARG A 3 -9.75 4.35 22.07
CA ARG A 3 -9.37 3.65 20.82
C ARG A 3 -8.34 4.42 19.96
N GLU A 4 -8.11 5.70 20.23
CA GLU A 4 -7.06 6.51 19.59
C GLU A 4 -5.64 6.12 20.00
N ALA A 5 -5.40 5.68 21.25
CA ALA A 5 -4.05 5.38 21.73
C ALA A 5 -3.48 4.09 21.11
N ALA A 6 -4.34 3.11 20.78
CA ALA A 6 -3.93 1.89 20.09
C ALA A 6 -3.58 2.12 18.60
N ARG A 7 -4.03 3.24 18.02
CA ARG A 7 -3.78 3.59 16.61
C ARG A 7 -2.37 4.12 16.35
N ASN A 8 -1.62 4.46 17.40
CA ASN A 8 -0.29 5.09 17.35
C ASN A 8 0.90 4.11 17.40
N ALA A 9 0.66 2.80 17.58
CA ALA A 9 1.75 1.81 17.66
C ALA A 9 1.99 1.05 16.35
N GLU A 10 1.03 1.05 15.43
CA GLU A 10 1.18 0.36 14.14
C GLU A 10 1.84 1.29 13.10
N PRO A 11 2.83 0.80 12.34
CA PRO A 11 3.45 1.59 11.28
C PRO A 11 2.38 2.05 10.29
N CYS A 12 2.13 3.35 10.26
CA CYS A 12 1.06 3.97 9.50
C CYS A 12 1.62 5.16 8.73
N LEU A 13 1.44 5.17 7.41
CA LEU A 13 1.92 6.22 6.55
C LEU A 13 0.73 6.88 5.85
N ARG A 14 0.56 8.19 6.08
CA ARG A 14 -0.56 8.98 5.57
C ARG A 14 -0.02 10.10 4.68
N PHE A 15 -0.60 10.27 3.50
CA PHE A 15 -0.22 11.32 2.56
C PHE A 15 -1.37 11.67 1.60
N ALA A 16 -1.29 12.86 0.99
CA ALA A 16 -2.14 13.26 -0.11
C ALA A 16 -1.49 12.81 -1.43
N PRO A 17 -2.11 11.91 -2.21
CA PRO A 17 -1.56 11.48 -3.48
C PRO A 17 -1.62 12.62 -4.51
N SER A 18 -0.69 12.65 -5.47
CA SER A 18 -0.77 13.59 -6.61
C SER A 18 -1.96 13.28 -7.51
N ARG A 19 -2.24 11.98 -7.67
CA ARG A 19 -3.33 11.43 -8.50
C ARG A 19 -3.68 10.03 -8.05
N VAL A 20 -4.94 9.63 -8.24
CA VAL A 20 -5.39 8.25 -8.10
C VAL A 20 -6.21 7.85 -9.33
N VAL A 21 -5.92 6.68 -9.88
CA VAL A 21 -6.67 6.07 -10.98
C VAL A 21 -7.39 4.84 -10.44
N GLY A 22 -8.67 4.64 -10.79
CA GLY A 22 -9.50 3.54 -10.29
C GLY A 22 -10.39 3.91 -9.10
N LEU A 23 -10.15 5.06 -8.45
CA LEU A 23 -11.01 5.63 -7.41
C LEU A 23 -11.09 7.16 -7.53
N PRO A 24 -12.09 7.69 -8.27
CA PRO A 24 -12.25 9.13 -8.45
C PRO A 24 -12.41 9.89 -7.13
N GLY A 25 -11.89 11.11 -7.05
CA GLY A 25 -12.03 11.98 -5.88
C GLY A 25 -11.27 11.52 -4.63
N ALA A 26 -10.32 10.59 -4.77
CA ALA A 26 -9.45 10.21 -3.68
C ALA A 26 -8.49 11.36 -3.32
N SER A 27 -8.61 11.88 -2.11
CA SER A 27 -7.84 13.03 -1.62
C SER A 27 -6.72 12.63 -0.66
N GLU A 28 -6.78 11.41 -0.13
CA GLU A 28 -5.89 10.97 0.93
C GLU A 28 -5.71 9.45 0.91
N VAL A 29 -4.48 9.02 1.18
CA VAL A 29 -4.10 7.62 1.25
C VAL A 29 -3.42 7.34 2.59
N VAL A 30 -3.81 6.25 3.21
CA VAL A 30 -3.18 5.69 4.41
C VAL A 30 -2.73 4.27 4.10
N VAL A 31 -1.43 4.06 4.14
CA VAL A 31 -0.82 2.74 4.02
C VAL A 31 -0.59 2.19 5.41
N ARG A 32 -1.07 0.97 5.64
CA ARG A 32 -0.87 0.18 6.85
C ARG A 32 -0.24 -1.16 6.48
N PRO A 33 0.26 -1.93 7.46
CA PRO A 33 0.94 -3.18 7.16
C PRO A 33 0.02 -4.22 6.49
N ASP A 34 -1.27 -4.19 6.80
CA ASP A 34 -2.25 -5.19 6.38
C ASP A 34 -3.26 -4.68 5.33
N ARG A 35 -3.30 -3.37 5.07
CA ARG A 35 -4.33 -2.76 4.23
C ARG A 35 -3.95 -1.38 3.70
N LEU A 36 -4.70 -0.96 2.69
CA LEU A 36 -4.71 0.40 2.15
C LEU A 36 -6.05 1.06 2.50
N GLU A 37 -6.02 2.28 3.02
CA GLU A 37 -7.22 3.09 3.25
C GLU A 37 -7.16 4.34 2.36
N LEU A 38 -8.22 4.63 1.61
CA LEU A 38 -8.33 5.82 0.78
C LEU A 38 -9.55 6.64 1.19
N ARG A 39 -9.39 7.96 1.29
CA ARG A 39 -10.51 8.88 1.49
C ARG A 39 -10.99 9.40 0.15
N SER A 40 -12.22 9.07 -0.23
CA SER A 40 -12.87 9.61 -1.43
C SER A 40 -14.30 10.08 -1.09
N GLY A 41 -14.66 11.28 -1.55
CA GLY A 41 -16.01 11.83 -1.33
C GLY A 41 -16.43 11.89 0.15
N GLY A 42 -15.48 12.11 1.06
CA GLY A 42 -15.72 12.12 2.51
C GLY A 42 -15.86 10.75 3.17
N ARG A 43 -15.77 9.65 2.41
CA ARG A 43 -15.85 8.27 2.91
C ARG A 43 -14.48 7.60 2.86
N TRP A 44 -14.27 6.63 3.77
CA TRP A 44 -13.09 5.77 3.75
C TRP A 44 -13.40 4.48 2.99
N VAL A 45 -12.55 4.17 2.02
CA VAL A 45 -12.49 2.88 1.33
C VAL A 45 -11.33 2.11 1.92
N VAL A 46 -11.59 0.92 2.44
CA VAL A 46 -10.56 0.06 3.07
C VAL A 46 -10.36 -1.16 2.19
N LEU A 47 -9.12 -1.41 1.81
CA LEU A 47 -8.73 -2.47 0.88
C LEU A 47 -7.68 -3.36 1.57
N PRO A 48 -8.09 -4.53 2.08
CA PRO A 48 -7.19 -5.48 2.72
C PRO A 48 -6.18 -6.06 1.73
N PHE A 49 -4.91 -6.16 2.14
CA PHE A 49 -3.86 -6.69 1.28
C PHE A 49 -4.00 -8.19 1.00
N ASP A 50 -4.55 -8.96 1.93
CA ASP A 50 -4.79 -10.39 1.75
C ASP A 50 -5.85 -10.70 0.67
N GLU A 51 -6.79 -9.78 0.46
CA GLU A 51 -7.81 -9.88 -0.58
C GLU A 51 -7.23 -9.64 -1.98
N MET A 52 -6.30 -8.68 -2.12
CA MET A 52 -5.67 -8.33 -3.40
C MET A 52 -4.33 -9.04 -3.68
N ALA A 53 -3.71 -9.69 -2.70
CA ALA A 53 -2.42 -10.36 -2.90
C ALA A 53 -2.52 -11.49 -3.94
N ARG A 54 -1.48 -11.63 -4.78
CA ARG A 54 -1.35 -12.77 -5.70
C ARG A 54 -0.85 -14.00 -4.95
N TRP A 55 -1.79 -14.73 -4.36
CA TRP A 55 -1.51 -15.99 -3.68
C TRP A 55 -1.02 -17.07 -4.66
N PRO A 56 0.00 -17.87 -4.30
CA PRO A 56 0.37 -19.04 -5.08
C PRO A 56 -0.80 -20.01 -5.18
N ARG A 57 -0.90 -20.74 -6.30
CA ARG A 57 -1.91 -21.79 -6.43
C ARG A 57 -1.49 -23.03 -5.63
N PRO A 58 -2.37 -23.65 -4.84
CA PRO A 58 -3.78 -23.28 -4.63
C PRO A 58 -3.97 -22.19 -3.55
N ALA A 59 -4.59 -21.05 -3.91
CA ALA A 59 -4.68 -19.87 -3.05
C ALA A 59 -5.36 -20.10 -1.68
N ARG A 60 -6.36 -21.00 -1.63
CA ARG A 60 -7.09 -21.31 -0.38
C ARG A 60 -6.19 -21.91 0.69
N LEU A 61 -5.26 -22.77 0.31
CA LEU A 61 -4.30 -23.39 1.23
C LEU A 61 -3.40 -22.32 1.87
N TRP A 62 -2.84 -21.45 1.05
CA TRP A 62 -1.95 -20.39 1.52
C TRP A 62 -2.67 -19.36 2.39
N ARG A 63 -3.91 -19.02 2.06
CA ARG A 63 -4.78 -18.17 2.90
C ARG A 63 -5.10 -18.82 4.24
N LEU A 64 -5.27 -20.14 4.29
CA LEU A 64 -5.49 -20.85 5.56
C LEU A 64 -4.22 -20.84 6.42
N LEU A 65 -3.07 -21.13 5.82
CA LEU A 65 -1.80 -21.14 6.54
C LEU A 65 -1.43 -19.75 7.07
N SER A 66 -1.76 -18.67 6.34
CA SER A 66 -1.54 -17.30 6.80
C SER A 66 -2.42 -16.92 7.99
N ARG A 67 -3.62 -17.50 8.10
CA ARG A 67 -4.50 -17.37 9.28
C ARG A 67 -3.95 -18.13 10.49
N LEU A 68 -3.16 -19.18 10.26
CA LEU A 68 -2.47 -19.96 11.30
C LEU A 68 -1.11 -19.35 11.70
N GLY A 69 -0.80 -18.13 11.24
CA GLY A 69 0.42 -17.41 11.57
C GLY A 69 1.58 -17.60 10.59
N TRP A 70 1.43 -18.46 9.57
CA TRP A 70 2.45 -18.63 8.54
C TRP A 70 2.25 -17.65 7.37
N ARG A 71 2.90 -16.49 7.43
CA ARG A 71 2.83 -15.47 6.38
C ARG A 71 4.10 -15.44 5.51
N PRO A 72 4.02 -15.80 4.22
CA PRO A 72 5.14 -15.63 3.31
C PRO A 72 5.44 -14.13 3.13
N ARG A 73 6.65 -13.67 3.48
CA ARG A 73 7.07 -12.24 3.44
C ARG A 73 7.32 -11.69 2.03
N TRP A 74 6.74 -12.31 1.01
CA TRP A 74 7.02 -12.04 -0.40
C TRP A 74 5.74 -11.97 -1.25
N LEU A 75 4.56 -11.97 -0.63
CA LEU A 75 3.28 -11.94 -1.34
C LEU A 75 3.05 -10.57 -2.01
N PRO A 76 3.07 -10.50 -3.35
CA PRO A 76 2.95 -9.22 -4.03
C PRO A 76 1.48 -8.76 -4.02
N VAL A 77 1.26 -7.53 -3.60
CA VAL A 77 -0.07 -6.87 -3.56
C VAL A 77 -0.27 -5.82 -4.65
N GLY A 78 0.81 -5.54 -5.39
CA GLY A 78 0.80 -4.58 -6.47
C GLY A 78 2.14 -4.51 -7.19
N ASP A 79 2.15 -3.71 -8.24
CA ASP A 79 3.34 -3.29 -8.96
C ASP A 79 3.74 -1.87 -8.55
N ARG A 80 4.99 -1.48 -8.77
CA ARG A 80 5.49 -0.13 -8.52
C ARG A 80 6.40 0.34 -9.64
N ASP A 81 6.56 1.65 -9.76
CA ASP A 81 7.52 2.25 -10.66
C ASP A 81 8.18 3.48 -10.00
N TRP A 82 9.51 3.41 -9.91
CA TRP A 82 10.36 4.45 -9.33
C TRP A 82 11.00 5.38 -10.38
N PHE A 83 11.15 4.92 -11.63
CA PHE A 83 12.01 5.56 -12.65
C PHE A 83 11.36 6.79 -13.30
N HIS A 84 10.17 7.15 -12.86
CA HIS A 84 9.48 8.37 -13.26
C HIS A 84 9.83 9.57 -12.36
N PRO A 85 9.61 10.81 -12.84
CA PRO A 85 9.64 12.00 -11.98
C PRO A 85 8.79 11.79 -10.71
N PRO A 86 9.12 12.40 -9.56
CA PRO A 86 8.51 12.07 -8.26
C PRO A 86 6.97 12.00 -8.27
N ARG A 87 6.31 12.98 -8.90
CA ARG A 87 4.84 13.04 -9.06
C ARG A 87 4.22 11.90 -9.87
N ASP A 88 5.01 11.25 -10.72
CA ASP A 88 4.60 10.21 -11.66
C ASP A 88 4.99 8.81 -11.15
N ARG A 89 5.72 8.72 -10.03
CA ARG A 89 5.97 7.46 -9.32
C ARG A 89 4.67 6.92 -8.74
N PHE A 90 4.47 5.61 -8.84
CA PHE A 90 3.20 5.02 -8.43
C PHE A 90 3.32 3.64 -7.80
N PHE A 91 2.24 3.27 -7.12
CA PHE A 91 1.91 1.91 -6.73
C PHE A 91 0.59 1.51 -7.39
N ARG A 92 0.60 0.41 -8.14
CA ARG A 92 -0.58 -0.19 -8.78
C ARG A 92 -0.98 -1.44 -8.03
N PHE A 93 -2.05 -1.36 -7.25
CA PHE A 93 -2.55 -2.47 -6.46
C PHE A 93 -3.42 -3.41 -7.30
N TYR A 94 -3.38 -4.70 -7.00
CA TYR A 94 -4.11 -5.75 -7.72
C TYR A 94 -5.60 -5.84 -7.33
N THR A 95 -6.23 -4.70 -7.09
CA THR A 95 -7.67 -4.61 -6.83
C THR A 95 -8.48 -4.83 -8.11
N ASP A 96 -9.78 -5.07 -7.96
CA ASP A 96 -10.74 -5.11 -9.06
C ASP A 96 -11.87 -4.09 -8.79
N PRO A 97 -11.95 -2.97 -9.53
CA PRO A 97 -11.06 -2.56 -10.62
C PRO A 97 -9.64 -2.18 -10.14
N PRO A 98 -8.61 -2.22 -11.02
CA PRO A 98 -7.23 -1.86 -10.66
C PRO A 98 -7.11 -0.44 -10.13
N LEU A 99 -6.41 -0.29 -9.00
CA LEU A 99 -6.18 0.99 -8.33
C LEU A 99 -4.71 1.39 -8.48
N THR A 100 -4.45 2.57 -9.02
CA THR A 100 -3.08 3.14 -9.09
C THR A 100 -3.02 4.42 -8.27
N VAL A 101 -2.09 4.46 -7.31
CA VAL A 101 -1.82 5.61 -6.44
C VAL A 101 -0.50 6.23 -6.87
N PHE A 102 -0.56 7.50 -7.30
CA PHE A 102 0.62 8.30 -7.61
C PHE A 102 1.07 9.05 -6.36
N LEU A 103 2.39 9.07 -6.14
CA LEU A 103 2.97 9.67 -4.95
C LEU A 103 2.92 11.20 -4.99
N ALA A 104 2.92 11.80 -3.80
CA ALA A 104 3.08 13.24 -3.65
C ALA A 104 4.43 13.68 -4.26
N ASP A 105 4.51 14.93 -4.70
CA ASP A 105 5.79 15.51 -5.07
C ASP A 105 6.66 15.64 -3.81
N GLU A 106 7.94 15.29 -3.93
CA GLU A 106 8.89 15.31 -2.83
C GLU A 106 10.07 16.20 -3.19
N ASP A 107 10.64 16.87 -2.18
CA ASP A 107 11.80 17.73 -2.38
C ASP A 107 12.96 16.93 -2.97
N ARG A 108 13.62 17.51 -3.99
CA ARG A 108 14.72 16.87 -4.74
C ARG A 108 15.96 16.57 -3.90
N GLY A 109 16.06 17.11 -2.68
CA GLY A 109 17.16 16.90 -1.76
C GLY A 109 16.98 15.72 -0.79
N ILE A 110 15.82 15.06 -0.80
CA ILE A 110 15.53 13.93 0.10
C ILE A 110 16.27 12.68 -0.38
N GLY A 111 17.04 12.05 0.51
CA GLY A 111 17.74 10.79 0.21
C GLY A 111 16.75 9.65 -0.01
N TYR A 112 17.11 8.64 -0.84
CA TYR A 112 16.19 7.54 -1.19
C TYR A 112 15.52 6.87 0.01
N GLY A 113 16.29 6.65 1.09
CA GLY A 113 15.80 6.03 2.33
C GLY A 113 14.67 6.79 3.02
N GLU A 114 14.56 8.09 2.76
CA GLU A 114 13.58 8.99 3.39
C GLU A 114 12.36 9.24 2.50
N THR A 115 12.41 8.81 1.24
CA THR A 115 11.35 9.03 0.25
C THR A 115 10.06 8.32 0.66
N LEU A 116 8.94 8.92 0.29
CA LEU A 116 7.61 8.38 0.48
C LEU A 116 7.50 7.00 -0.17
N PHE A 117 8.12 6.81 -1.33
CA PHE A 117 8.16 5.52 -2.01
C PHE A 117 8.82 4.43 -1.16
N ARG A 118 9.99 4.71 -0.55
CA ARG A 118 10.66 3.74 0.32
C ARG A 118 9.83 3.48 1.58
N ARG A 119 9.26 4.52 2.17
CA ARG A 119 8.41 4.42 3.37
C ARG A 119 7.15 3.60 3.12
N VAL A 120 6.51 3.75 1.95
CA VAL A 120 5.36 2.91 1.55
C VAL A 120 5.78 1.45 1.49
N GLN A 121 6.92 1.14 0.85
CA GLN A 121 7.44 -0.24 0.79
C GLN A 121 7.72 -0.81 2.18
N ASP A 122 8.31 -0.02 3.09
CA ASP A 122 8.61 -0.48 4.44
C ASP A 122 7.35 -0.81 5.25
N VAL A 123 6.31 0.01 5.12
CA VAL A 123 5.02 -0.27 5.76
C VAL A 123 4.40 -1.55 5.19
N ILE A 124 4.32 -1.70 3.87
CA ILE A 124 3.79 -2.92 3.22
C ILE A 124 4.61 -4.15 3.64
N GLY A 125 5.95 -4.04 3.61
CA GLY A 125 6.89 -5.08 3.99
C GLY A 125 6.74 -5.53 5.45
N SER A 126 6.45 -4.59 6.35
CA SER A 126 6.24 -4.89 7.77
C SER A 126 5.04 -5.82 8.02
N GLY A 127 4.05 -5.84 7.11
CA GLY A 127 2.90 -6.74 7.17
C GLY A 127 3.10 -8.10 6.51
N GLY A 128 4.28 -8.33 5.92
CA GLY A 128 4.59 -9.56 5.18
C GLY A 128 4.17 -9.53 3.71
N PHE A 129 3.88 -8.35 3.17
CA PHE A 129 3.54 -8.17 1.76
C PHE A 129 4.70 -7.53 0.99
N SER A 130 4.64 -7.60 -0.33
CA SER A 130 5.63 -6.98 -1.21
C SER A 130 4.94 -6.29 -2.39
N THR A 131 5.74 -5.62 -3.19
CA THR A 131 5.34 -5.01 -4.46
C THR A 131 6.38 -5.39 -5.51
N ASN A 132 5.96 -5.70 -6.73
CA ASN A 132 6.89 -6.00 -7.82
C ASN A 132 7.38 -4.70 -8.47
N ASP A 133 8.68 -4.61 -8.76
CA ASP A 133 9.22 -3.53 -9.58
C ASP A 133 8.90 -3.75 -11.05
N LEU A 134 8.50 -2.68 -11.75
CA LEU A 134 8.29 -2.68 -13.20
C LEU A 134 9.47 -2.13 -14.00
N GLY A 135 10.51 -1.64 -13.32
CA GLY A 135 11.77 -1.14 -13.90
C GLY A 135 12.92 -1.31 -12.93
#